data_AF-A0A164PS66-F1
#
_entry.id   AF-A0A164PS66-F1
#
_cell.length_a   1.000
_cell.length_b   1.000
_cell.length_c   1.000
_cell.angle_alpha   90.00
_cell.angle_beta   90.00
_cell.angle_gamma   90.00
#
_symmetry.space_group_name_H-M   'P 1'
#
loop_
_entity.id
_entity.type
_entity.pdbx_description
1 polymer ?
#
loop_
_entity_poly.entity_id
_entity_poly.type
_entity_poly.pdbx_seq_one_letter_code
_entity_poly.pdbx_strand_id
1 'polypeptide(L)'
;MNDSRTSIDWAVGVLIALRGYSPEQAFGELVSHSYTFDVSLLHSARSLVAAAREIAVDSLPVDATEREWGGLLAERRPVARVDNVA
;
A
#
# COMPACT_ATOMS: atom_id res chain seq x y z
N MET A 1 10.15 13.85 -10.51
CA MET A 1 8.93 13.61 -11.31
C MET A 1 8.44 12.16 -11.19
N ASN A 2 8.63 11.50 -10.03
CA ASN A 2 8.25 10.08 -9.82
C ASN A 2 7.17 9.90 -8.74
N ASP A 3 6.87 10.93 -7.93
CA ASP A 3 5.88 10.88 -6.85
C ASP A 3 4.45 10.62 -7.30
N SER A 4 4.09 11.04 -8.52
CA SER A 4 2.71 10.93 -8.99
C SER A 4 2.31 9.48 -9.27
N ARG A 5 3.21 8.69 -9.88
CA ARG A 5 2.97 7.28 -10.14
C ARG A 5 2.95 6.49 -8.83
N THR A 6 3.92 6.76 -7.96
CA THR A 6 3.95 6.20 -6.60
C THR A 6 2.65 6.50 -5.84
N SER A 7 2.15 7.74 -5.83
CA SER A 7 0.92 8.06 -5.10
C SER A 7 -0.29 7.26 -5.58
N ILE A 8 -0.40 7.00 -6.89
CA ILE A 8 -1.48 6.20 -7.47
C ILE A 8 -1.31 4.72 -7.10
N ASP A 9 -0.09 4.17 -7.22
CA ASP A 9 0.20 2.77 -6.87
C ASP A 9 -0.12 2.48 -5.39
N TRP A 10 0.21 3.43 -4.50
CA TRP A 10 -0.13 3.32 -3.08
C TRP A 10 -1.64 3.39 -2.83
N ALA A 11 -2.35 4.29 -3.51
CA ALA A 11 -3.80 4.40 -3.39
C ALA A 11 -4.51 3.12 -3.87
N VAL A 12 -4.03 2.50 -4.95
CA VAL A 12 -4.48 1.19 -5.41
C VAL A 12 -4.22 0.13 -4.35
N GLY A 13 -3.00 0.08 -3.78
CA GLY A 13 -2.65 -0.85 -2.70
C GLY A 13 -3.56 -0.72 -1.47
N VAL A 14 -3.92 0.51 -1.08
CA VAL A 14 -4.88 0.75 0.01
C VAL A 14 -6.26 0.17 -0.31
N LEU A 15 -6.77 0.38 -1.52
CA LEU A 15 -8.09 -0.15 -1.92
C LEU A 15 -8.10 -1.68 -1.96
N ILE A 16 -7.01 -2.31 -2.42
CA ILE A 16 -6.83 -3.77 -2.36
C ILE A 16 -6.89 -4.23 -0.90
N ALA A 17 -6.13 -3.59 -0.01
CA ALA A 17 -6.07 -4.00 1.40
C ALA A 17 -7.40 -3.80 2.15
N LEU A 18 -8.13 -2.71 1.88
CA LEU A 18 -9.37 -2.38 2.59
C LEU A 18 -10.59 -3.09 2.04
N ARG A 19 -10.65 -3.36 0.72
CA ARG A 19 -11.85 -3.90 0.06
C ARG A 19 -11.64 -5.26 -0.61
N GLY A 20 -10.42 -5.79 -0.63
CA GLY A 20 -10.11 -7.07 -1.27
C GLY A 20 -10.22 -7.04 -2.80
N TYR A 21 -10.10 -5.86 -3.41
CA TYR A 21 -10.21 -5.69 -4.85
C TYR A 21 -9.03 -6.25 -5.62
N SER A 22 -9.25 -6.58 -6.89
CA SER A 22 -8.16 -6.73 -7.86
C SER A 22 -7.53 -5.35 -8.17
N PRO A 23 -6.28 -5.31 -8.65
CA PRO A 23 -5.62 -4.07 -9.05
C PRO A 23 -6.43 -3.25 -10.07
N GLU A 24 -7.07 -3.93 -11.02
CA GLU A 24 -7.89 -3.31 -12.07
C GLU A 24 -9.17 -2.69 -11.49
N GLN A 25 -9.81 -3.39 -10.55
CA GLN A 25 -11.00 -2.89 -9.86
C GLN A 25 -10.68 -1.67 -8.99
N ALA A 26 -9.57 -1.73 -8.24
CA ALA A 26 -9.10 -0.63 -7.41
C ALA A 26 -8.76 0.62 -8.25
N PHE A 27 -8.06 0.44 -9.37
CA PHE A 27 -7.78 1.54 -10.29
C PHE A 27 -9.08 2.09 -10.92
N GLY A 28 -10.00 1.21 -11.30
CA GLY A 28 -11.31 1.60 -11.84
C GLY A 28 -12.16 2.42 -10.87
N GLU A 29 -12.13 2.09 -9.57
CA GLU A 29 -12.81 2.87 -8.53
C GLU A 29 -12.18 4.26 -8.37
N LEU A 30 -10.84 4.33 -8.38
CA LEU A 30 -10.09 5.59 -8.34
C LEU A 30 -10.45 6.51 -9.51
N VAL A 31 -10.53 5.96 -10.73
CA VAL A 31 -10.95 6.70 -11.92
C VAL A 31 -12.41 7.13 -11.81
N SER A 32 -13.31 6.24 -11.40
CA SER A 32 -14.73 6.55 -11.23
C SER A 32 -14.95 7.67 -10.21
N HIS A 33 -14.19 7.66 -9.11
CA HIS A 33 -14.19 8.71 -8.11
C HIS A 33 -13.68 10.04 -8.69
N SER A 34 -12.59 10.04 -9.47
CA SER A 34 -12.09 11.25 -10.12
C SER A 34 -13.12 11.90 -11.05
N TYR A 35 -13.84 11.09 -11.83
CA TYR A 35 -14.91 11.56 -12.72
C TYR A 35 -16.14 12.07 -11.96
N THR A 36 -16.55 11.35 -10.91
CA THR A 36 -17.76 11.69 -10.13
C THR A 36 -17.62 13.03 -9.41
N PHE A 37 -16.42 13.33 -8.92
CA PHE A 37 -16.16 14.53 -8.11
C PHE A 37 -15.43 15.65 -8.88
N ASP A 38 -15.21 15.48 -10.20
CA ASP A 38 -14.47 16.41 -11.06
C ASP A 38 -13.11 16.85 -10.48
N VAL A 39 -12.41 15.90 -9.86
CA VAL A 39 -11.09 16.12 -9.25
C VAL A 39 -10.03 15.31 -9.98
N SER A 40 -8.83 15.89 -10.06
CA SER A 40 -7.68 15.18 -10.64
C SER A 40 -7.46 13.84 -9.94
N LEU A 41 -7.30 12.78 -10.73
CA LEU A 41 -7.00 11.42 -10.25
C LEU A 41 -5.84 11.41 -9.24
N LEU A 42 -4.80 12.20 -9.49
CA LEU A 42 -3.65 12.31 -8.59
C LEU A 42 -4.02 12.96 -7.25
N HIS A 43 -4.91 13.94 -7.27
CA HIS A 43 -5.42 14.58 -6.05
C HIS A 43 -6.23 13.57 -5.23
N SER A 44 -7.12 12.81 -5.87
CA SER A 44 -7.89 11.75 -5.20
C SER A 44 -6.99 10.67 -4.61
N ALA A 45 -5.97 10.23 -5.36
CA ALA A 45 -4.99 9.26 -4.87
C ALA A 45 -4.23 9.76 -3.64
N ARG A 46 -3.76 11.02 -3.67
CA ARG A 46 -3.04 11.62 -2.53
C ARG A 46 -3.92 11.77 -1.30
N SER A 47 -5.16 12.23 -1.48
CA SER A 47 -6.12 12.37 -0.39
C SER A 47 -6.42 11.01 0.24
N LEU A 48 -6.62 9.97 -0.58
CA LEU A 48 -6.86 8.61 -0.09
C LEU A 48 -5.66 8.05 0.69
N VAL A 49 -4.43 8.23 0.18
CA VAL A 49 -3.22 7.79 0.88
C VAL A 49 -3.01 8.54 2.19
N ALA A 50 -3.30 9.84 2.23
CA ALA A 50 -3.21 10.64 3.46
C ALA A 50 -4.21 10.14 4.51
N ALA A 51 -5.48 9.95 4.13
CA ALA A 51 -6.51 9.41 5.02
C ALA A 51 -6.17 8.00 5.52
N ALA A 52 -5.67 7.13 4.65
CA ALA A 52 -5.25 5.78 5.03
C ALA A 52 -4.07 5.79 6.01
N ARG A 53 -3.14 6.74 5.86
CA ARG A 53 -2.02 6.93 6.80
C ARG A 53 -2.50 7.42 8.17
N GLU A 54 -3.45 8.35 8.22
CA GLU A 54 -4.06 8.82 9.47
C GLU A 54 -4.77 7.67 10.20
N ILE A 55 -5.56 6.87 9.48
CA ILE A 55 -6.21 5.69 10.05
C ILE A 55 -5.17 4.69 10.57
N ALA A 56 -4.09 4.43 9.81
CA ALA A 56 -3.03 3.51 10.24
C ALA A 56 -2.31 3.99 11.50
N VAL A 57 -2.11 5.30 11.67
CA VAL A 57 -1.52 5.88 12.89
C VAL A 57 -2.47 5.71 14.08
N ASP A 58 -3.78 5.94 13.90
CA ASP A 58 -4.77 5.81 14.98
C ASP A 58 -5.10 4.36 15.35
N SER A 59 -4.89 3.40 14.44
CA SER A 59 -5.24 1.99 14.63
C SER A 59 -4.10 1.08 15.11
N LEU A 60 -2.89 1.62 15.31
CA LEU A 60 -1.75 0.85 15.82
C LEU A 60 -1.51 1.11 17.32
N PRO A 61 -1.72 0.11 18.20
CA PRO A 61 -0.84 -0.05 19.34
C PRO A 61 0.50 -0.52 18.78
N VAL A 62 1.44 0.41 18.61
CA VAL A 62 2.77 0.22 18.00
C VAL A 62 3.49 -1.05 18.51
N ASP A 63 3.23 -1.47 19.74
CA ASP A 63 3.84 -2.65 20.37
C ASP A 63 3.29 -4.02 19.96
N ALA A 64 2.10 -4.12 19.35
CA ALA A 64 1.47 -5.43 19.07
C ALA A 64 1.88 -5.97 17.69
N THR A 65 1.85 -5.12 16.66
CA THR A 65 2.09 -5.51 15.27
C THR A 65 3.57 -5.78 15.00
N GLU A 66 4.50 -5.03 15.61
CA GLU A 66 5.94 -5.31 15.49
C GLU A 66 6.33 -6.67 16.10
N ARG A 67 5.66 -7.09 17.18
CA ARG A 67 5.98 -8.36 17.86
C ARG A 67 5.51 -9.58 17.07
N GLU A 68 4.37 -9.48 16.38
CA GLU A 68 3.79 -10.57 15.59
C GLU A 68 4.49 -10.74 14.23
N TRP A 69 4.73 -9.65 13.51
CA TRP A 69 5.37 -9.70 12.19
C TRP A 69 6.90 -9.68 12.26
N GLY A 70 7.47 -9.08 13.30
CA GLY A 70 8.92 -9.03 13.51
C GLY A 70 9.54 -10.42 13.65
N GLY A 71 8.85 -11.36 14.31
CA GLY A 71 9.28 -12.76 14.39
C GLY A 71 9.28 -13.46 13.02
N LEU A 72 8.18 -13.34 12.27
CA LEU A 72 8.00 -13.98 10.97
C LEU A 72 8.94 -13.44 9.88
N LEU A 73 9.27 -12.15 9.92
CA LEU A 73 10.22 -11.53 9.00
C LEU A 73 11.68 -11.74 9.41
N ALA A 74 11.97 -11.84 10.71
CA ALA A 74 13.31 -12.17 11.21
C ALA A 74 13.70 -13.64 10.90
N GLU A 75 12.73 -14.56 10.91
CA GLU A 75 12.93 -15.95 10.47
C GLU A 75 13.23 -16.08 8.96
N ARG A 76 12.92 -15.05 8.16
CA ARG A 76 13.23 -14.97 6.72
C ARG A 76 14.56 -14.26 6.42
N ARG A 77 15.55 -14.31 7.32
CA ARG A 77 16.94 -13.95 6.95
C ARG A 77 17.45 -14.93 5.89
N PRO A 78 18.18 -14.48 4.85
CA PRO A 78 18.36 -15.22 3.61
C PRO A 78 19.26 -16.43 3.85
N VAL A 79 18.77 -17.62 3.46
CA VAL A 79 19.61 -18.79 3.30
C VAL A 79 20.70 -18.46 2.27
N ALA A 80 21.92 -18.42 2.79
CA ALA A 80 23.21 -18.63 2.17
C ALA A 80 23.35 -18.40 0.66
N ARG A 81 24.30 -17.52 0.32
CA ARG A 81 25.13 -17.54 -0.89
C ARG A 81 25.20 -18.96 -1.47
N VAL A 82 24.61 -19.16 -2.65
CA VAL A 82 24.87 -20.34 -3.48
C VAL A 82 26.31 -20.22 -3.94
N ASP A 83 27.23 -20.91 -3.25
CA ASP A 83 28.58 -21.14 -3.76
C ASP A 83 28.43 -22.04 -4.99
N ASN A 84 28.64 -21.44 -6.16
CA ASN A 84 28.61 -22.13 -7.44
C ASN A 84 29.93 -22.90 -7.59
N VAL A 85 29.90 -24.22 -7.41
CA VAL A 85 31.05 -25.11 -7.66
C VAL A 85 31.28 -25.18 -9.16
N ALA A 86 32.45 -24.70 -9.60
CA ALA A 86 33.02 -24.95 -10.92
C ALA A 86 33.95 -26.16 -10.87
#